data_AF-A0A260SZE7-F1
#
_entry.id   AF-A0A260SZE7-F1
#
_cell.length_a   1.000
_cell.length_b   1.000
_cell.length_c   1.000
_cell.angle_alpha   90.00
_cell.angle_beta   90.00
_cell.angle_gamma   90.00
#
_symmetry.space_group_name_H-M   'P 1'
#
loop_
_entity.id
_entity.type
_entity.pdbx_description
1 polymer ?
#
loop_
_entity_poly.entity_id
_entity_poly.type
_entity_poly.pdbx_seq_one_letter_code
_entity_poly.pdbx_strand_id
1 'polypeptide(L)'
;MIPELITGDDMNAELCASDGVGHDYRPHLVPHPTNPALDRTYLRCVFCHAVSCGNYGETDPCIEHYHHEPKPHRAASGVTWPIGGDRP
;
A
#
# COMPACT_ATOMS: atom_id res chain seq x y z
N MET A 1 3.41 -16.30 -14.10
CA MET A 1 2.23 -15.64 -13.51
C MET A 1 2.71 -14.40 -12.79
N ILE A 2 2.14 -13.23 -13.06
CA ILE A 2 2.31 -12.08 -12.16
C ILE A 2 1.59 -12.48 -10.87
N PRO A 3 2.22 -12.39 -9.69
CA PRO A 3 1.51 -12.74 -8.47
C PRO A 3 0.28 -11.84 -8.31
N GLU A 4 -0.83 -12.40 -7.85
CA GLU A 4 -2.06 -11.64 -7.60
C GLU A 4 -1.76 -10.54 -6.57
N LEU A 5 -2.37 -9.37 -6.78
CA LEU A 5 -2.26 -8.26 -5.85
C LEU A 5 -3.07 -8.59 -4.61
N ILE A 6 -2.44 -8.42 -3.45
CA ILE A 6 -3.09 -8.67 -2.16
C ILE A 6 -3.52 -7.31 -1.57
N THR A 7 -4.72 -7.25 -0.99
CA THR A 7 -5.23 -6.07 -0.28
C THR A 7 -5.29 -6.35 1.23
N GLY A 8 -5.67 -5.35 2.01
CA GLY A 8 -5.81 -5.48 3.47
C GLY A 8 -6.93 -6.43 3.91
N ASP A 9 -7.83 -6.79 3.01
CA ASP A 9 -8.89 -7.79 3.25
C ASP A 9 -8.34 -9.24 3.28
N ASP A 10 -7.10 -9.47 2.83
CA ASP A 10 -6.46 -10.78 2.86
C ASP A 10 -5.59 -10.93 4.11
N MET A 11 -5.85 -11.97 4.89
CA MET A 11 -5.12 -12.27 6.13
C MET A 11 -3.59 -12.42 5.91
N ASN A 12 -3.15 -12.82 4.72
CA ASN A 12 -1.73 -12.94 4.40
C ASN A 12 -1.03 -11.58 4.31
N ALA A 13 -1.76 -10.48 4.07
CA ALA A 13 -1.19 -9.14 4.16
C ALA A 13 -0.77 -8.85 5.61
N GLU A 14 -1.67 -9.03 6.57
CA GLU A 14 -1.38 -8.78 7.99
C GLU A 14 -0.34 -9.76 8.57
N LEU A 15 -0.34 -11.04 8.15
CA LEU A 15 0.65 -12.03 8.60
C LEU A 15 2.08 -11.74 8.09
N CYS A 16 2.23 -11.07 6.94
CA CYS A 16 3.55 -10.78 6.39
C CYS A 16 4.36 -9.77 7.22
N ALA A 17 3.68 -8.94 8.00
CA ALA A 17 4.29 -7.96 8.90
C ALA A 17 4.16 -8.35 10.38
N SER A 18 3.89 -9.62 10.68
CA SER A 18 3.91 -10.11 12.06
C SER A 18 5.32 -9.96 12.66
N ASP A 19 5.42 -9.93 13.98
CA ASP A 19 6.69 -9.80 14.72
C ASP A 19 7.36 -8.41 14.65
N GLY A 20 6.59 -7.37 14.31
CA GLY A 20 7.04 -5.98 14.37
C GLY A 20 7.91 -5.54 13.19
N VAL A 21 8.06 -6.39 12.19
CA VAL A 21 8.72 -6.05 10.92
C VAL A 21 7.66 -5.50 9.96
N GLY A 22 7.79 -4.26 9.53
CA GLY A 22 6.89 -3.68 8.52
C GLY A 22 7.07 -4.33 7.14
N HIS A 23 6.10 -4.14 6.25
CA HIS A 23 6.22 -4.56 4.85
C HIS A 23 7.40 -3.87 4.14
N ASP A 24 8.18 -4.62 3.36
CA ASP A 24 9.14 -4.05 2.41
C ASP A 24 8.41 -3.65 1.11
N TYR A 25 7.79 -2.47 1.17
CA TYR A 25 7.07 -1.83 0.07
C TYR A 25 8.02 -1.24 -0.98
N ARG A 26 7.83 -1.62 -2.25
CA ARG A 26 8.59 -1.09 -3.40
C ARG A 26 7.69 -0.45 -4.45
N PRO A 27 8.17 0.57 -5.19
CA PRO A 27 7.43 1.17 -6.28
C PRO A 27 7.03 0.15 -7.35
N HIS A 28 5.76 0.17 -7.76
CA HIS A 28 5.25 -0.68 -8.83
C HIS A 28 4.32 0.11 -9.75
N LEU A 29 4.66 0.10 -11.04
CA LEU A 29 3.86 0.68 -12.12
C LEU A 29 3.09 -0.42 -12.86
N VAL A 30 1.79 -0.22 -13.04
CA VAL A 30 0.97 -1.04 -13.94
C VAL A 30 0.51 -0.17 -15.09
N PRO A 31 1.16 -0.29 -16.26
CA PRO A 31 0.75 0.43 -17.45
C PRO A 31 -0.67 0.03 -17.86
N HIS A 32 -1.50 1.01 -18.19
CA HIS A 32 -2.77 0.79 -18.86
C HIS A 32 -2.51 0.52 -20.34
N PRO A 33 -3.13 -0.51 -20.94
CA PRO A 33 -2.76 -0.98 -22.29
C PRO A 33 -2.96 0.06 -23.40
N THR A 34 -3.83 1.06 -23.19
CA THR A 34 -4.24 2.00 -24.24
C THR A 34 -4.23 3.47 -23.81
N ASN A 35 -3.98 3.79 -22.53
CA ASN A 35 -4.10 5.15 -22.04
C ASN A 35 -3.19 5.39 -20.81
N PRO A 36 -1.99 5.98 -21.00
CA PRO A 36 -1.05 6.23 -19.91
C PRO A 36 -1.60 7.09 -18.76
N ALA A 37 -2.65 7.90 -19.00
CA ALA A 37 -3.29 8.69 -17.95
C ALA A 37 -4.07 7.81 -16.93
N LEU A 38 -4.27 6.53 -17.24
CA LEU A 38 -4.90 5.52 -16.38
C LEU A 38 -3.88 4.53 -15.80
N ASP A 39 -2.59 4.80 -15.97
CA ASP A 39 -1.53 3.99 -15.34
C ASP A 39 -1.71 4.00 -13.83
N ARG A 40 -1.67 2.79 -13.25
CA ARG A 40 -1.79 2.64 -11.80
C ARG A 40 -0.41 2.59 -11.20
N THR A 41 -0.22 3.37 -10.15
CA THR A 41 1.00 3.40 -9.35
C THR A 41 0.63 2.96 -7.94
N TYR A 42 1.41 2.10 -7.33
CA TYR A 42 1.22 1.71 -5.92
C TYR A 42 2.55 1.24 -5.34
N LEU A 43 2.68 1.24 -4.02
CA LEU A 43 3.75 0.46 -3.41
C LEU A 43 3.28 -0.97 -3.22
N ARG A 44 4.15 -1.93 -3.53
CA ARG A 44 3.87 -3.37 -3.44
C ARG A 44 4.91 -4.03 -2.55
N CYS A 45 4.48 -4.81 -1.56
CA CYS A 45 5.37 -5.59 -0.73
C CYS A 45 6.06 -6.68 -1.58
N VAL A 46 7.39 -6.81 -1.50
CA VAL A 46 8.14 -7.80 -2.28
C VAL A 46 7.92 -9.24 -1.82
N PHE A 47 7.38 -9.44 -0.62
CA PHE A 47 7.18 -10.78 -0.03
C PHE A 47 5.74 -11.26 -0.22
N CYS A 48 4.75 -10.53 0.31
CA CYS A 48 3.34 -10.94 0.22
C CYS A 48 2.58 -10.27 -0.92
N HIS A 49 3.18 -9.32 -1.65
CA HIS A 49 2.50 -8.59 -2.73
C HIS A 49 1.29 -7.76 -2.29
N ALA A 50 1.14 -7.49 -0.99
CA ALA A 50 0.20 -6.50 -0.48
C ALA A 50 0.48 -5.13 -1.11
N VAL A 51 -0.57 -4.38 -1.44
CA VAL A 51 -0.47 -3.00 -1.91
C VAL A 51 -0.79 -2.00 -0.82
N SER A 52 -0.05 -0.89 -0.78
CA SER A 52 -0.33 0.20 0.14
C SER A 52 -1.49 1.07 -0.34
N CYS A 53 -2.11 1.80 0.60
CA CYS A 53 -3.14 2.79 0.33
C CYS A 53 -2.58 3.99 -0.45
N GLY A 54 -1.36 4.43 -0.15
CA GLY A 54 -0.68 5.50 -0.87
C GLY A 54 0.02 5.00 -2.13
N ASN A 55 0.26 5.92 -3.06
CA ASN A 55 0.92 5.62 -4.33
C ASN A 55 2.41 5.94 -4.27
N TYR A 56 3.24 5.24 -5.06
CA TYR A 56 4.69 5.47 -5.02
C TYR A 56 5.15 6.85 -5.55
N GLY A 57 4.27 7.56 -6.26
CA GLY A 57 4.54 8.92 -6.75
C GLY A 57 4.36 10.02 -5.69
N GLU A 58 3.81 9.67 -4.52
CA GLU A 58 3.64 10.60 -3.41
C GLU A 58 4.98 10.80 -2.68
N THR A 59 5.28 12.05 -2.28
CA THR A 59 6.51 12.38 -1.54
C THR A 59 6.60 11.62 -0.21
N ASP A 60 5.46 11.36 0.44
CA ASP A 60 5.39 10.66 1.71
C ASP A 60 4.10 9.80 1.72
N PRO A 61 4.11 8.60 1.11
CA PRO A 61 2.89 7.83 0.88
C PRO A 61 2.31 7.22 2.16
N CYS A 62 1.00 6.98 2.16
CA CYS A 62 0.37 6.13 3.18
C CYS A 62 0.79 4.66 2.99
N ILE A 63 1.34 4.05 4.04
CA ILE A 63 1.89 2.68 4.04
C ILE A 63 0.98 1.64 4.71
N GLU A 64 -0.27 1.99 5.02
CA GLU A 64 -1.28 1.00 5.42
C GLU A 64 -1.81 0.24 4.20
N HIS A 65 -2.35 -0.96 4.38
CA HIS A 65 -2.86 -1.77 3.27
C HIS A 65 -4.00 -1.07 2.51
N TYR A 66 -4.03 -1.15 1.18
CA TYR A 66 -5.23 -0.73 0.44
C TYR A 66 -6.42 -1.60 0.87
N HIS A 67 -7.58 -0.99 1.15
CA HIS A 67 -8.71 -1.65 1.82
C HIS A 67 -8.31 -2.34 3.14
N HIS A 68 -7.65 -1.61 4.03
CA HIS A 68 -7.34 -2.13 5.36
C HIS A 68 -8.56 -2.11 6.27
N GLU A 69 -8.59 -3.02 7.24
CA GLU A 69 -9.44 -2.95 8.44
C GLU A 69 -9.37 -1.55 9.09
N PRO A 70 -10.38 -1.10 9.84
CA PRO A 70 -10.40 0.25 10.41
C PRO A 70 -9.25 0.52 11.40
N LYS A 71 -8.12 1.03 10.89
CA LYS A 71 -6.98 1.55 11.65
C LYS A 71 -6.58 2.96 11.17
N PRO A 72 -5.92 3.76 12.01
CA PRO A 72 -5.35 5.04 11.58
C PRO A 72 -4.41 4.84 10.39
N HIS A 73 -4.41 5.81 9.48
CA HIS A 73 -3.43 5.86 8.42
C HIS A 73 -2.05 6.18 8.99
N ARG A 74 -1.01 5.70 8.32
CA ARG A 74 0.39 5.95 8.65
C ARG A 74 1.17 6.27 7.39
N ALA A 75 1.92 7.35 7.41
CA ALA A 75 2.87 7.75 6.38
C ALA A 75 4.15 6.93 6.46
N ALA A 76 4.91 6.85 5.37
CA ALA A 76 6.26 6.31 5.36
C ALA A 76 7.19 7.04 6.35
N SER A 77 6.98 8.34 6.56
CA SER A 77 7.67 9.16 7.57
C SER A 77 7.27 8.87 9.03
N GLY A 78 6.19 8.12 9.25
CA GLY A 78 5.65 7.82 10.57
C GLY A 78 4.53 8.75 11.06
N VAL A 79 4.17 9.80 10.31
CA VAL A 79 2.99 10.63 10.61
C VAL A 79 1.71 9.79 10.55
N THR A 80 0.81 9.95 11.51
CA THR A 80 -0.47 9.21 11.58
C THR A 80 -1.67 10.14 11.57
N TRP A 81 -2.78 9.72 10.96
CA TRP A 81 -4.06 10.46 10.95
C TRP A 81 -5.27 9.52 11.00
N PRO A 82 -6.43 9.98 11.50
CA PRO A 82 -7.61 9.13 11.62
C PRO A 82 -8.23 8.82 10.24
N ILE A 83 -9.00 7.73 10.18
CA ILE A 83 -9.79 7.37 9.00
C ILE A 83 -10.80 8.48 8.71
N GLY A 84 -10.85 8.92 7.44
CA GLY A 84 -11.74 10.01 7.02
C GLY A 84 -11.38 11.38 7.56
N GLY A 85 -10.22 11.52 8.22
CA GLY A 85 -9.67 12.81 8.64
C GLY A 85 -8.52 13.26 7.74
N ASP A 86 -8.12 14.50 7.95
CA ASP A 86 -7.03 15.11 7.20
C ASP A 86 -5.66 14.71 7.76
N ARG A 87 -4.69 14.64 6.86
CA ARG A 87 -3.28 14.51 7.22
C ARG A 87 -2.75 15.87 7.72
N PRO A 88 -1.99 15.91 8.83
CA PRO A 88 -1.40 17.15 9.35
C PRO A 88 -0.34 17.76 8.43
#